data_AF-A0A0C2WEG9-F1
#
_entry.id   AF-A0A0C2WEG9-F1
#
_cell.length_a   1.000
_cell.length_b   1.000
_cell.length_c   1.000
_cell.angle_alpha   90.00
_cell.angle_beta   90.00
_cell.angle_gamma   90.00
#
_symmetry.space_group_name_H-M   'P 1'
#
loop_
_entity.id
_entity.type
_entity.pdbx_description
1 polymer ?
#
loop_
_entity_poly.entity_id
_entity_poly.type
_entity_poly.pdbx_seq_one_letter_code
_entity_poly.pdbx_strand_id
1 'polypeptide(L)'
;MLDFAIRYQKVIDHITGERDSNLRDYELHRREWEIATELRNALRIFKDATLFFSREVVPNLAMVIPAMDHINESLGTSVESRRYSPGVTAALGVGKWTLNRYYSKTDLSETYRIAMVLHPRHKLAYFRRADWPDDWIKTAETIVRTVYELNYKNAAQHEQVRLNYLIYQSSLLTSSC
;
A
#
# COMPACT_ATOMS: atom_id res chain seq x y z
N MET A 1 -19.03 5.77 5.67
CA MET A 1 -19.93 5.82 6.84
C MET A 1 -19.64 7.02 7.72
N LEU A 2 -18.51 7.10 8.45
CA LEU A 2 -18.21 8.24 9.34
C LEU A 2 -18.23 9.61 8.64
N ASP A 3 -17.65 9.72 7.44
CA ASP A 3 -17.68 10.97 6.66
C ASP A 3 -19.10 11.42 6.30
N PHE A 4 -19.99 10.45 6.03
CA PHE A 4 -21.40 10.73 5.79
C PHE A 4 -22.09 11.16 7.08
N ALA A 5 -21.90 10.40 8.17
CA ALA A 5 -22.53 10.69 9.46
C ALA A 5 -22.18 12.10 9.94
N ILE A 6 -20.90 12.49 9.88
CA ILE A 6 -20.46 13.85 10.26
C ILE A 6 -21.06 14.91 9.36
N ARG A 7 -21.12 14.67 8.03
CA ARG A 7 -21.69 15.62 7.07
C ARG A 7 -23.17 15.88 7.32
N TYR A 8 -23.91 14.86 7.72
CA TYR A 8 -25.35 14.92 7.96
C TYR A 8 -25.70 14.95 9.46
N GLN A 9 -24.74 15.32 10.32
CA GLN A 9 -24.90 15.30 11.78
C GLN A 9 -26.21 15.96 12.24
N LYS A 10 -26.52 17.17 11.76
CA LYS A 10 -27.75 17.89 12.14
C LYS A 10 -29.03 17.11 11.83
N VAL A 11 -29.05 16.42 10.69
CA VAL A 11 -30.21 15.63 10.25
C VAL A 11 -30.31 14.37 11.11
N ILE A 12 -29.18 13.72 11.39
CA ILE A 12 -29.12 12.54 12.24
C ILE A 12 -29.58 12.89 13.65
N ASP A 13 -29.06 13.96 14.26
CA ASP A 13 -29.45 14.45 15.59
C ASP A 13 -30.95 14.80 15.65
N HIS A 14 -31.51 15.36 14.57
CA HIS A 14 -32.94 15.68 14.51
C HIS A 14 -33.81 14.41 14.50
N ILE A 15 -33.47 13.45 13.64
CA ILE A 15 -34.23 12.20 13.49
C ILE A 15 -34.14 11.34 14.75
N THR A 16 -32.96 11.24 15.38
CA THR A 16 -32.79 10.46 16.62
C THR A 16 -33.41 11.14 17.83
N GLY A 17 -33.45 12.48 17.87
CA GLY A 17 -34.10 13.24 18.94
C GLY A 17 -35.63 13.28 18.88
N GLU A 18 -36.24 12.93 17.74
CA GLU A 18 -37.69 12.91 17.56
C GLU A 18 -38.33 11.72 18.26
N ARG A 19 -39.32 11.99 19.15
CA ARG A 19 -39.95 10.95 19.96
C ARG A 19 -40.68 9.89 19.13
N ASP A 20 -41.33 10.31 18.05
CA ASP A 20 -42.12 9.43 17.18
C ASP A 20 -41.26 8.52 16.30
N SER A 21 -39.99 8.87 16.11
CA SER A 21 -39.04 8.10 15.31
C SER A 21 -38.60 6.79 15.99
N ASN A 22 -38.78 6.64 17.31
CA ASN A 22 -38.35 5.46 18.09
C ASN A 22 -36.85 5.14 17.93
N LEU A 23 -36.01 6.17 17.74
CA LEU A 23 -34.56 6.07 17.49
C LEU A 23 -33.70 6.73 18.57
N ARG A 24 -34.29 7.10 19.71
CA ARG A 24 -33.62 7.89 20.74
C ARG A 24 -32.44 7.17 21.41
N ASP A 25 -32.48 5.85 21.45
CA ASP A 25 -31.37 5.02 21.94
C ASP A 25 -30.10 5.14 21.07
N TYR A 26 -30.21 5.71 19.86
CA TYR A 26 -29.10 5.95 18.93
C TYR A 26 -28.66 7.42 18.89
N GLU A 27 -29.20 8.28 19.75
CA GLU A 27 -28.78 9.68 19.86
C GLU A 27 -27.33 9.75 20.35
N LEU A 28 -26.46 10.37 19.54
CA LEU A 28 -25.04 10.51 19.88
C LEU A 28 -24.82 11.79 20.67
N HIS A 29 -24.09 11.66 21.77
CA HIS A 29 -23.67 12.79 22.57
C HIS A 29 -22.58 13.58 21.85
N ARG A 30 -22.41 14.84 22.24
CA ARG A 30 -21.34 15.71 21.73
C ARG A 30 -19.96 15.03 21.74
N ARG A 31 -19.62 14.34 22.82
CA ARG A 31 -18.33 13.64 22.95
C ARG A 31 -18.18 12.50 21.94
N GLU A 32 -19.26 11.80 21.63
CA GLU A 32 -19.26 10.70 20.65
C GLU A 32 -19.08 11.25 19.23
N TRP A 33 -19.71 12.39 18.93
CA TRP A 33 -19.47 13.13 17.68
C TRP A 33 -18.03 13.64 17.54
N GLU A 34 -17.41 14.11 18.63
CA GLU A 34 -16.00 14.49 18.67
C GLU A 34 -15.10 13.27 18.35
N ILE A 35 -15.33 12.13 18.99
CA ILE A 35 -14.62 10.87 18.71
C ILE A 35 -14.83 10.41 17.26
N ALA A 36 -16.05 10.47 16.74
CA ALA A 36 -16.36 10.12 15.36
C ALA A 36 -15.56 10.99 14.37
N THR A 37 -15.42 12.29 14.68
CA THR A 37 -14.64 13.24 13.88
C THR A 37 -13.15 12.94 13.93
N GLU A 38 -12.61 12.67 15.11
CA GLU A 38 -11.23 12.21 15.29
C GLU A 38 -10.95 10.95 14.47
N LEU A 39 -11.81 9.93 14.57
CA LEU A 39 -11.68 8.69 13.82
C LEU A 39 -11.78 8.92 12.31
N ARG A 40 -12.72 9.75 11.83
CA ARG A 40 -12.81 10.07 10.40
C ARG A 40 -11.50 10.66 9.89
N ASN A 41 -10.94 11.60 10.62
CA ASN A 41 -9.70 12.28 10.23
C ASN A 41 -8.52 11.30 10.21
N ALA A 42 -8.39 10.47 11.25
CA ALA A 42 -7.31 9.51 11.36
C ALA A 42 -7.41 8.39 10.31
N LEU A 43 -8.63 7.96 9.96
CA LEU A 43 -8.87 6.90 8.96
C LEU A 43 -8.74 7.39 7.51
N ARG A 44 -8.62 8.70 7.29
CA ARG A 44 -8.55 9.27 5.93
C ARG A 44 -7.40 8.71 5.11
N ILE A 45 -6.23 8.51 5.73
CA ILE A 45 -5.04 7.98 5.04
C ILE A 45 -5.28 6.59 4.44
N PHE A 46 -6.04 5.74 5.14
CA PHE A 46 -6.40 4.42 4.62
C PHE A 46 -7.36 4.52 3.45
N LYS A 47 -8.36 5.40 3.53
CA LYS A 47 -9.28 5.65 2.41
C LYS A 47 -8.52 6.12 1.17
N ASP A 48 -7.61 7.08 1.34
CA ASP A 48 -6.83 7.64 0.25
C ASP A 48 -5.91 6.55 -0.37
N ALA A 49 -5.29 5.70 0.44
CA ALA A 49 -4.52 4.55 -0.02
C ALA A 49 -5.38 3.51 -0.76
N THR A 50 -6.55 3.13 -0.21
CA THR A 50 -7.47 2.20 -0.88
C THR A 50 -7.94 2.74 -2.22
N LEU A 51 -8.36 4.00 -2.28
CA LEU A 51 -8.78 4.65 -3.52
C LEU A 51 -7.63 4.76 -4.52
N PHE A 52 -6.41 4.99 -4.05
CA PHE A 52 -5.23 4.94 -4.90
C PHE A 52 -5.09 3.55 -5.53
N PHE A 53 -5.04 2.48 -4.73
CA PHE A 53 -4.89 1.10 -5.22
C PHE A 53 -6.10 0.55 -6.02
N SER A 54 -7.26 1.19 -5.92
CA SER A 54 -8.46 0.82 -6.69
C SER A 54 -8.47 1.40 -8.11
N ARG A 55 -7.47 2.21 -8.49
CA ARG A 55 -7.36 2.77 -9.85
C ARG A 55 -6.90 1.70 -10.81
N GLU A 56 -7.50 1.66 -11.99
CA GLU A 56 -7.23 0.64 -13.01
C GLU A 56 -5.81 0.71 -13.61
N VAL A 57 -5.23 1.92 -13.73
CA VAL A 57 -4.03 2.15 -14.56
C VAL A 57 -2.76 2.50 -13.76
N VAL A 58 -2.91 2.96 -12.52
CA VAL A 58 -1.82 3.68 -11.80
C VAL A 58 -1.05 2.81 -10.78
N PRO A 59 -1.68 2.02 -9.91
CA PRO A 59 -1.00 1.33 -8.83
C PRO A 59 -0.43 0.02 -9.36
N ASN A 60 0.90 -0.03 -9.47
CA ASN A 60 1.60 -1.28 -9.67
C ASN A 60 2.28 -1.71 -8.37
N LEU A 61 2.87 -2.91 -8.37
CA LEU A 61 3.50 -3.51 -7.21
C LEU A 61 4.56 -2.61 -6.53
N ALA A 62 5.24 -1.74 -7.30
CA ALA A 62 6.22 -0.82 -6.76
C ALA A 62 5.59 0.24 -5.84
N MET A 63 4.29 0.51 -5.93
CA MET A 63 3.66 1.53 -5.08
C MET A 63 3.30 1.03 -3.68
N VAL A 64 3.39 -0.28 -3.43
CA VAL A 64 2.99 -0.88 -2.14
C VAL A 64 3.88 -0.42 -0.98
N ILE A 65 5.20 -0.52 -1.13
CA ILE A 65 6.15 -0.08 -0.09
C ILE A 65 6.00 1.42 0.20
N PRO A 66 5.98 2.33 -0.80
CA PRO A 66 5.72 3.74 -0.57
C PRO A 66 4.40 4.06 0.12
N ALA A 67 3.32 3.36 -0.23
CA ALA A 67 2.05 3.57 0.42
C ALA A 67 2.07 3.10 1.89
N MET A 68 2.69 1.96 2.18
CA MET A 68 2.87 1.46 3.55
C MET A 68 3.71 2.41 4.40
N ASP A 69 4.83 2.93 3.85
CA ASP A 69 5.65 3.95 4.51
C ASP A 69 4.84 5.19 4.87
N HIS A 70 4.06 5.69 3.89
CA HIS A 70 3.27 6.90 4.08
C HIS A 70 2.15 6.72 5.12
N ILE A 71 1.47 5.57 5.13
CA ILE A 71 0.48 5.24 6.17
C ILE A 71 1.19 5.15 7.54
N ASN A 72 2.33 4.48 7.61
CA ASN A 72 3.07 4.27 8.86
C ASN A 72 3.55 5.59 9.48
N GLU A 73 4.06 6.50 8.65
CA GLU A 73 4.44 7.87 9.03
C GLU A 73 3.21 8.65 9.52
N SER A 74 2.13 8.67 8.73
CA SER A 74 0.89 9.38 9.08
C SER A 74 0.31 8.95 10.43
N LEU A 75 0.31 7.64 10.72
CA LEU A 75 -0.11 7.11 12.01
C LEU A 75 0.87 7.48 13.14
N GLY A 76 2.18 7.43 12.88
CA GLY A 76 3.21 7.82 13.84
C GLY A 76 3.05 9.27 14.28
N THR A 77 3.00 10.19 13.31
CA THR A 77 2.76 11.62 13.56
C THR A 77 1.43 11.85 14.28
N SER A 78 0.39 11.10 13.92
CA SER A 78 -0.92 11.20 14.57
C SER A 78 -0.85 10.86 16.06
N VAL A 79 -0.15 9.77 16.42
CA VAL A 79 0.05 9.34 17.82
C VAL A 79 0.85 10.37 18.61
N GLU A 80 1.88 10.97 18.02
CA GLU A 80 2.75 11.94 18.70
C GLU A 80 2.08 13.32 18.89
N SER A 81 1.21 13.71 17.96
CA SER A 81 0.67 15.08 17.88
C SER A 81 -0.26 15.50 19.03
N ARG A 82 -0.65 14.58 19.93
CA ARG A 82 -1.65 14.80 21.02
C ARG A 82 -2.99 15.43 20.54
N ARG A 83 -3.29 15.35 19.24
CA ARG A 83 -4.51 15.90 18.63
C ARG A 83 -5.75 15.04 18.85
N TYR A 84 -5.55 13.81 19.29
CA TYR A 84 -6.59 12.81 19.46
C TYR A 84 -6.81 12.50 20.94
N SER A 85 -8.03 12.15 21.29
CA SER A 85 -8.38 11.64 22.61
C SER A 85 -7.53 10.40 22.97
N PRO A 86 -7.34 10.09 24.27
CA PRO A 86 -6.55 8.94 24.69
C PRO A 86 -7.02 7.61 24.08
N GLY A 87 -8.33 7.42 23.94
CA GLY A 87 -8.91 6.23 23.33
C GLY A 87 -8.55 6.09 21.85
N VAL A 88 -8.67 7.18 21.07
CA VAL A 88 -8.30 7.18 19.65
C VAL A 88 -6.78 7.02 19.49
N THR A 89 -5.98 7.65 20.35
CA THR A 89 -4.51 7.50 20.33
C THR A 89 -4.10 6.04 20.58
N ALA A 90 -4.72 5.38 21.57
CA ALA A 90 -4.49 3.95 21.82
C ALA A 90 -4.89 3.09 20.62
N ALA A 91 -6.05 3.37 20.01
CA ALA A 91 -6.51 2.69 18.80
C ALA A 91 -5.54 2.88 17.61
N LEU A 92 -4.98 4.08 17.44
CA LEU A 92 -3.97 4.34 16.42
C LEU A 92 -2.67 3.57 16.67
N GLY A 93 -2.26 3.42 17.93
CA GLY A 93 -1.14 2.56 18.30
C GLY A 93 -1.36 1.10 17.88
N VAL A 94 -2.55 0.55 18.15
CA VAL A 94 -2.95 -0.79 17.70
C VAL A 94 -2.99 -0.89 16.17
N GLY A 95 -3.52 0.14 15.51
CA GLY A 95 -3.55 0.25 14.05
C GLY A 95 -2.16 0.23 13.43
N LYS A 96 -1.21 0.99 13.99
CA LYS A 96 0.19 1.03 13.56
C LYS A 96 0.90 -0.31 13.79
N TRP A 97 0.67 -0.96 14.94
CA TRP A 97 1.20 -2.30 15.19
C TRP A 97 0.68 -3.31 14.15
N THR A 98 -0.61 -3.26 13.85
CA THR A 98 -1.24 -4.12 12.83
C THR A 98 -0.66 -3.84 11.44
N LEU A 99 -0.50 -2.57 11.08
CA LEU A 99 0.15 -2.16 9.82
C LEU A 99 1.56 -2.74 9.71
N ASN A 100 2.39 -2.58 10.74
CA ASN A 100 3.76 -3.10 10.76
C ASN A 100 3.81 -4.63 10.57
N ARG A 101 2.83 -5.36 11.13
CA ARG A 101 2.71 -6.81 10.92
C ARG A 101 2.42 -7.18 9.46
N TYR A 102 1.66 -6.37 8.73
CA TYR A 102 1.43 -6.60 7.30
C TYR A 102 2.57 -6.07 6.45
N TYR A 103 3.22 -4.98 6.88
CA TYR A 103 4.42 -4.48 6.24
C TYR A 103 5.52 -5.54 6.27
N SER A 104 5.80 -6.19 7.40
CA SER A 104 6.81 -7.27 7.43
C SER A 104 6.51 -8.43 6.46
N LYS A 105 5.27 -8.62 6.02
CA LYS A 105 4.93 -9.62 4.99
C LYS A 105 5.38 -9.23 3.59
N THR A 106 5.64 -7.95 3.30
CA THR A 106 6.23 -7.56 2.00
C THR A 106 7.63 -8.11 1.82
N ASP A 107 8.33 -8.44 2.92
CA ASP A 107 9.64 -9.08 2.88
C ASP A 107 9.59 -10.58 2.56
N LEU A 108 8.41 -11.22 2.61
CA LEU A 108 8.24 -12.63 2.24
C LEU A 108 8.38 -12.86 0.74
N SER A 109 8.32 -11.80 -0.07
CA SER A 109 8.44 -11.87 -1.52
C SER A 109 9.45 -10.84 -2.01
N GLU A 110 10.48 -11.32 -2.69
CA GLU A 110 11.48 -10.49 -3.36
C GLU A 110 10.86 -9.54 -4.39
N THR A 111 9.67 -9.87 -4.92
CA THR A 111 9.02 -9.14 -6.00
C THR A 111 8.71 -7.68 -5.64
N TYR A 112 8.37 -7.38 -4.38
CA TYR A 112 8.13 -5.99 -3.94
C TYR A 112 9.40 -5.14 -4.02
N ARG A 113 10.53 -5.69 -3.53
CA ARG A 113 11.84 -5.01 -3.57
C ARG A 113 12.34 -4.88 -5.00
N ILE A 114 12.19 -5.93 -5.81
CA ILE A 114 12.57 -5.92 -7.23
C ILE A 114 11.78 -4.88 -8.00
N ALA A 115 10.45 -4.84 -7.86
CA ALA A 115 9.60 -3.86 -8.52
C ALA A 115 10.02 -2.42 -8.15
N MET A 116 10.33 -2.18 -6.88
CA MET A 116 10.82 -0.88 -6.42
C MET A 116 12.17 -0.48 -7.01
N VAL A 117 13.14 -1.41 -7.06
CA VAL A 117 14.47 -1.14 -7.61
C VAL A 117 14.42 -0.89 -9.12
N LEU A 118 13.57 -1.64 -9.84
CA LEU A 118 13.38 -1.47 -11.29
C LEU A 118 12.56 -0.25 -11.65
N HIS A 119 11.78 0.31 -10.71
CA HIS A 119 10.95 1.48 -10.97
C HIS A 119 11.82 2.73 -11.24
N PRO A 120 11.71 3.39 -12.43
CA PRO A 120 12.62 4.46 -12.86
C PRO A 120 12.74 5.64 -11.89
N ARG A 121 11.66 5.98 -11.18
CA ARG A 121 11.61 7.07 -10.20
C ARG A 121 12.12 6.68 -8.80
N HIS A 122 11.98 5.42 -8.41
CA HIS A 122 12.30 4.98 -7.05
C HIS A 122 13.74 4.50 -7.00
N LYS A 123 14.03 3.35 -7.61
CA LYS A 123 15.32 2.68 -7.55
C LYS A 123 15.81 2.54 -6.11
N LEU A 124 17.10 2.33 -5.91
CA LEU A 124 17.71 2.37 -4.58
C LEU A 124 17.65 3.76 -3.92
N ALA A 125 17.44 4.82 -4.71
CA ALA A 125 17.35 6.18 -4.19
C ALA A 125 16.11 6.41 -3.30
N TYR A 126 15.03 5.66 -3.53
CA TYR A 126 13.87 5.72 -2.64
C TYR A 126 14.21 5.25 -1.22
N PHE A 127 14.82 4.07 -1.07
CA PHE A 127 15.12 3.51 0.24
C PHE A 127 16.05 4.42 1.05
N ARG A 128 17.03 5.05 0.39
CA ARG A 128 17.90 6.04 1.04
C ARG A 128 17.13 7.26 1.56
N ARG A 129 16.17 7.78 0.77
CA ARG A 129 15.32 8.91 1.20
C ARG A 129 14.34 8.52 2.29
N ALA A 130 13.91 7.27 2.31
CA ALA A 130 13.06 6.71 3.35
C ALA A 130 13.84 6.28 4.61
N ASP A 131 15.14 6.62 4.69
CA ASP A 131 16.03 6.31 5.81
C ASP A 131 16.09 4.82 6.17
N TRP A 132 16.05 3.96 5.15
CA TRP A 132 16.21 2.53 5.35
C TRP A 132 17.65 2.20 5.76
N PRO A 133 17.84 1.19 6.64
CA PRO A 133 19.17 0.70 6.99
C PRO A 133 19.99 0.30 5.76
N ASP A 134 21.28 0.65 5.76
CA ASP A 134 22.17 0.39 4.61
C ASP A 134 22.27 -1.10 4.24
N ASP A 135 22.20 -1.99 5.23
CA ASP A 135 22.17 -3.44 5.04
C ASP A 135 20.89 -3.89 4.31
N TRP A 136 19.75 -3.25 4.56
CA TRP A 136 18.50 -3.54 3.86
C TRP A 136 18.54 -3.05 2.41
N ILE A 137 19.13 -1.87 2.17
CA ILE A 137 19.32 -1.34 0.82
C ILE A 137 20.24 -2.26 0.01
N LYS A 138 21.35 -2.70 0.60
CA LYS A 138 22.27 -3.68 -0.01
C LYS A 138 21.55 -4.99 -0.32
N THR A 139 20.73 -5.48 0.62
CA THR A 139 19.94 -6.70 0.42
C THR A 139 19.00 -6.57 -0.78
N ALA A 140 18.30 -5.45 -0.92
CA ALA A 140 17.42 -5.19 -2.07
C ALA A 140 18.20 -5.16 -3.40
N GLU A 141 19.40 -4.56 -3.43
CA GLU A 141 20.27 -4.58 -4.60
C GLU A 141 20.74 -6.00 -4.94
N THR A 142 21.20 -6.76 -3.95
CA THR A 142 21.67 -8.13 -4.13
C THR A 142 20.56 -9.02 -4.68
N ILE A 143 19.35 -8.95 -4.14
CA ILE A 143 18.19 -9.71 -4.62
C ILE A 143 17.97 -9.48 -6.12
N VAL A 144 17.93 -8.21 -6.55
CA VAL A 144 17.69 -7.86 -7.95
C VAL A 144 18.78 -8.39 -8.87
N ARG A 145 20.05 -8.24 -8.47
CA ARG A 145 21.19 -8.76 -9.24
C ARG A 145 21.15 -10.27 -9.34
N THR A 146 20.94 -10.97 -8.22
CA THR A 146 20.85 -12.43 -8.19
C THR A 146 19.73 -12.95 -9.08
N VAL A 147 18.53 -12.37 -9.00
CA VAL A 147 17.40 -12.76 -9.84
C VAL A 147 17.68 -12.49 -11.32
N TYR A 148 18.34 -11.38 -11.66
CA TYR A 148 18.76 -11.09 -13.03
C TYR A 148 19.77 -12.10 -13.55
N GLU A 149 20.81 -12.39 -12.76
CA GLU A 149 21.88 -13.33 -13.10
C GLU A 149 21.35 -14.75 -13.31
N LEU A 150 20.46 -15.22 -12.43
CA LEU A 150 19.90 -16.57 -12.51
C LEU A 150 18.89 -16.75 -13.64
N ASN A 151 18.02 -15.76 -13.88
CA ASN A 151 16.86 -15.94 -14.75
C ASN A 151 16.96 -15.24 -16.11
N TYR A 152 17.81 -14.21 -16.24
CA TYR A 152 17.77 -13.31 -17.41
C TYR A 152 19.11 -13.17 -18.13
N LYS A 153 20.25 -13.27 -17.43
CA LYS A 153 21.58 -13.03 -18.03
C LYS A 153 21.87 -13.91 -19.25
N ASN A 154 21.49 -15.19 -19.19
CA ASN A 154 21.68 -16.11 -20.32
C ASN A 154 20.40 -16.28 -21.16
N ALA A 155 19.27 -15.70 -20.76
CA ALA A 155 17.99 -15.88 -21.46
C ALA A 155 18.05 -15.37 -22.91
N ALA A 156 18.75 -14.26 -23.16
CA ALA A 156 18.96 -13.74 -24.52
C ALA A 156 19.76 -14.71 -25.42
N GLN A 157 20.72 -15.46 -24.85
CA GLN A 157 21.47 -16.47 -25.61
C GLN A 157 20.60 -17.69 -25.90
N HIS A 158 19.79 -18.14 -24.94
CA HIS A 158 18.86 -19.25 -25.12
C HIS A 158 17.74 -18.92 -26.13
N GLU A 159 17.23 -17.70 -26.14
CA GLU A 159 16.21 -17.24 -27.08
C GLU A 159 16.77 -17.11 -28.51
N GLN A 160 17.99 -16.59 -28.66
CA GLN A 160 18.67 -16.55 -29.96
C GLN A 160 18.95 -17.95 -30.51
N VAL A 161 19.35 -18.90 -29.66
CA VAL A 161 19.54 -20.31 -30.06
C VAL A 161 18.21 -20.95 -30.46
N ARG A 162 17.13 -20.66 -29.74
CA ARG A 162 15.77 -21.14 -30.08
C ARG A 162 15.28 -20.59 -31.41
N LEU A 163 15.48 -19.29 -31.67
CA LEU A 163 15.15 -18.65 -32.94
C LEU A 163 15.99 -19.25 -34.09
N ASN A 164 17.29 -19.45 -33.89
CA ASN A 164 18.15 -20.09 -34.88
C ASN A 164 17.73 -21.53 -35.20
N TYR A 165 17.30 -22.30 -34.21
CA TYR A 165 16.77 -23.66 -34.41
C TYR A 165 15.46 -23.67 -35.20
N LEU A 166 14.53 -22.75 -34.91
CA LEU A 166 13.27 -22.62 -35.64
C LEU A 166 13.49 -22.17 -37.10
N ILE A 167 14.47 -21.28 -37.34
CA ILE A 167 14.89 -20.87 -38.69
C ILE A 167 15.49 -22.06 -39.46
N TYR A 168 16.31 -22.88 -38.81
CA TYR A 168 16.91 -24.07 -39.43
C TYR A 168 15.87 -25.15 -39.77
N GLN A 169 14.88 -25.38 -38.90
CA GLN A 169 13.79 -26.33 -39.16
C GLN A 169 12.89 -25.87 -40.32
N SER A 170 12.61 -24.57 -40.41
CA SER A 170 11.78 -24.01 -41.50
C SER A 170 12.50 -23.99 -42.85
N SER A 171 13.83 -23.84 -42.88
CA SER A 171 14.62 -23.95 -44.11
C SER A 171 14.74 -25.40 -44.63
N LEU A 172 14.79 -26.39 -43.74
CA LEU A 172 14.77 -27.82 -44.12
C LEU A 172 13.42 -28.24 -44.71
N LEU A 173 12.31 -27.73 -44.18
CA LEU A 173 10.96 -28.01 -44.67
C LEU A 173 10.68 -27.37 -46.05
N THR A 174 11.31 -26.24 -46.35
CA THR A 174 11.16 -25.54 -47.65
C THR A 174 12.10 -26.07 -48.74
N SER A 175 13.16 -26.79 -48.38
CA SER A 175 14.11 -27.42 -49.31
C SER A 175 13.70 -28.84 -49.77
N SER A 176 12.56 -29.35 -49.27
CA SER A 176 12.05 -30.70 -49.55
C SER A 176 10.79 -30.70 -50.45
N CYS A 177 10.50 -29.59 -51.14
CA CYS A 177 9.49 -29.48 -52.19
C CYS A 177 10.15 -29.27 -53.56
#